data_AF-A0A7F8R2Y8-F1
#
_entry.id   AF-A0A7F8R2Y8-F1
#
_cell.length_a   1.000
_cell.length_b   1.000
_cell.length_c   1.000
_cell.angle_alpha   90.00
_cell.angle_beta   90.00
_cell.angle_gamma   90.00
#
_symmetry.space_group_name_H-M   'P 1'
#
loop_
_entity.id
_entity.type
_entity.pdbx_description
1 polymer ?
#
loop_
_entity_poly.entity_id
_entity_poly.type
_entity_poly.pdbx_seq_one_letter_code
_entity_poly.pdbx_strand_id
1 'polypeptide(L)'
;MPQLCTGSSSSEIPSRHLTALQSARGQKFLHFAKSDFFLDDIFAAWMAQHLKTHLLAETWQRKRQELPSNCSLPYHVYNVKAIKISGQSYFSSYQDHAKWCVSQKRTKNRWTCIGDLNRTPYQAFRSGGFICTQNQHIYRAFQGLVLYYEHCN
;
A
#
# COMPACT_ATOMS: atom_id res chain seq x y z
N MET A 1 -25.16 -10.58 20.08
CA MET A 1 -24.38 -9.74 19.15
C MET A 1 -23.27 -10.61 18.57
N PRO A 2 -23.04 -10.60 17.25
CA PRO A 2 -21.88 -11.30 16.69
C PRO A 2 -20.60 -10.64 17.24
N GLN A 3 -19.81 -11.37 18.02
CA GLN A 3 -18.49 -10.90 18.42
C GLN A 3 -17.49 -11.39 17.36
N LEU A 4 -16.75 -10.44 16.78
CA LEU A 4 -15.79 -10.72 15.70
C LEU A 4 -14.64 -11.66 16.12
N CYS A 5 -14.41 -11.82 17.43
CA CYS A 5 -13.28 -12.56 18.00
C CYS A 5 -13.71 -13.80 18.84
N THR A 6 -14.96 -14.26 18.74
CA THR A 6 -15.36 -15.46 19.47
C THR A 6 -14.55 -16.67 18.99
N GLY A 7 -13.77 -17.27 19.89
CA GLY A 7 -12.92 -18.44 19.59
C GLY A 7 -11.52 -18.10 19.09
N SER A 8 -11.14 -16.83 18.98
CA SER A 8 -9.72 -16.48 18.76
C SER A 8 -8.95 -16.73 20.05
N SER A 9 -8.05 -17.72 20.06
CA SER A 9 -7.04 -17.83 21.12
C SER A 9 -6.00 -16.72 20.92
N SER A 10 -5.55 -16.10 22.01
CA SER A 10 -4.42 -15.15 22.00
C SER A 10 -3.12 -15.93 21.79
N SER A 11 -2.94 -16.49 20.59
CA SER A 11 -1.62 -16.91 20.13
C SER A 11 -0.74 -15.66 19.99
N GLU A 12 0.58 -15.80 20.10
CA GLU A 12 1.51 -14.71 19.82
C GLU A 12 1.15 -14.06 18.48
N ILE A 13 0.86 -12.75 18.51
CA ILE A 13 0.48 -12.02 17.30
C ILE A 13 1.72 -11.97 16.41
N PRO A 14 1.71 -12.61 15.23
CA PRO A 14 2.88 -12.60 14.38
C PRO A 14 3.22 -11.16 13.99
N SER A 15 4.51 -10.84 13.92
CA SER A 15 5.00 -9.52 13.49
C SER A 15 4.43 -9.15 12.11
N ARG A 16 4.38 -10.12 11.21
CA ARG A 16 3.84 -9.97 9.86
C ARG A 16 3.23 -11.28 9.35
N HIS A 17 2.20 -11.19 8.53
CA HIS A 17 1.48 -12.32 7.97
C HIS A 17 1.04 -12.05 6.53
N LEU A 18 1.33 -12.99 5.62
CA LEU A 18 0.92 -12.94 4.23
C LEU A 18 -0.05 -14.08 3.94
N THR A 19 -1.21 -13.76 3.35
CA THR A 19 -2.21 -14.76 2.98
C THR A 19 -2.66 -14.57 1.55
N ALA A 20 -2.81 -15.66 0.80
CA ALA A 20 -3.51 -15.64 -0.48
C ALA A 20 -5.02 -15.79 -0.22
N LEU A 21 -5.81 -14.85 -0.70
CA LEU A 21 -7.27 -14.88 -0.62
C LEU A 21 -7.87 -15.10 -2.01
N GLN A 22 -9.09 -15.62 -2.04
CA GLN A 22 -9.85 -15.81 -3.27
C GLN A 22 -11.29 -15.34 -3.07
N SER A 23 -11.82 -14.55 -4.01
CA SER A 23 -13.24 -14.18 -4.01
C SER A 23 -14.12 -15.35 -4.42
N ALA A 24 -15.43 -15.26 -4.15
CA ALA A 24 -16.43 -16.25 -4.58
C ALA A 24 -16.42 -16.54 -6.10
N ARG A 25 -15.91 -15.60 -6.92
CA ARG A 25 -15.76 -15.77 -8.38
C ARG A 25 -14.32 -16.05 -8.83
N GLY A 26 -13.45 -16.47 -7.91
CA GLY A 26 -12.11 -16.96 -8.22
C GLY A 26 -11.01 -15.91 -8.35
N GLN A 27 -11.30 -14.60 -8.19
CA GLN A 27 -10.28 -13.55 -8.23
C GLN A 27 -9.33 -13.73 -7.04
N LYS A 28 -8.03 -13.86 -7.32
CA LYS A 28 -6.99 -14.01 -6.31
C LYS A 28 -6.52 -12.64 -5.80
N PHE A 29 -6.20 -12.60 -4.52
CA PHE A 29 -5.63 -11.44 -3.82
C PHE A 29 -4.48 -11.90 -2.91
N LEU A 30 -3.56 -10.99 -2.64
CA LEU A 30 -2.62 -11.13 -1.52
C LEU A 30 -3.04 -10.19 -0.40
N HIS A 31 -3.08 -10.68 0.82
CA HIS A 31 -3.34 -9.90 2.01
C HIS A 31 -2.06 -9.83 2.84
N PHE A 32 -1.48 -8.63 2.91
CA PHE A 32 -0.39 -8.30 3.81
C PHE A 32 -0.97 -7.77 5.10
N ALA A 33 -0.60 -8.34 6.24
CA ALA A 33 -0.94 -7.82 7.55
C ALA A 33 0.33 -7.69 8.39
N LYS A 34 0.47 -6.57 9.09
CA LYS A 34 1.48 -6.37 10.13
C LYS A 34 0.82 -6.09 11.47
N SER A 35 1.49 -6.49 12.54
CA SER A 35 1.22 -5.98 13.88
C SER A 35 2.07 -4.74 14.17
N ASP A 36 1.81 -4.12 15.30
CA ASP A 36 2.62 -3.05 15.89
C ASP A 36 4.05 -3.47 16.24
N PHE A 37 4.36 -4.78 16.26
CA PHE A 37 5.73 -5.29 16.41
C PHE A 37 6.58 -5.16 15.13
N PHE A 38 5.99 -4.96 13.95
CA PHE A 38 6.75 -4.72 12.72
C PHE A 38 6.95 -3.23 12.51
N LEU A 39 8.12 -2.71 12.88
CA LEU A 39 8.37 -1.26 12.93
C LEU A 39 8.81 -0.65 11.59
N ASP A 40 9.21 -1.47 10.63
CA ASP A 40 9.69 -0.98 9.34
C ASP A 40 8.55 -0.44 8.45
N ASP A 41 8.92 0.39 7.47
CA ASP A 41 8.03 0.83 6.39
C ASP A 41 7.50 -0.37 5.62
N ILE A 42 6.25 -0.77 5.88
CA ILE A 42 5.60 -1.92 5.24
C ILE A 42 5.68 -1.87 3.71
N PHE A 43 5.64 -0.68 3.11
CA PHE A 43 5.73 -0.54 1.67
C PHE A 43 7.12 -0.90 1.16
N ALA A 44 8.16 -0.27 1.71
CA ALA A 44 9.54 -0.39 1.23
C ALA A 44 10.21 -1.68 1.70
N ALA A 45 10.11 -1.99 2.99
CA ALA A 45 10.78 -3.12 3.62
C ALA A 45 10.13 -4.47 3.30
N TRP A 46 8.85 -4.49 2.91
CA TRP A 46 8.13 -5.74 2.71
C TRP A 46 7.35 -5.82 1.40
N MET A 47 6.35 -4.98 1.17
CA MET A 47 5.44 -5.14 0.03
C MET A 47 6.16 -5.04 -1.32
N ALA A 48 6.96 -4.00 -1.55
CA ALA A 48 7.68 -3.83 -2.82
C ALA A 48 8.63 -5.01 -3.10
N GLN A 49 9.34 -5.47 -2.06
CA GLN A 49 10.30 -6.58 -2.18
C GLN A 49 9.59 -7.91 -2.46
N HIS A 50 8.47 -8.15 -1.77
CA HIS A 50 7.69 -9.37 -1.95
C HIS A 50 7.00 -9.41 -3.33
N LEU A 51 6.40 -8.29 -3.74
CA LEU A 51 5.71 -8.16 -5.03
C LEU A 51 6.67 -8.06 -6.22
N LYS A 52 7.97 -7.88 -5.95
CA LYS A 52 9.03 -7.77 -6.94
C LYS A 52 8.73 -6.69 -7.99
N THR A 53 8.37 -5.50 -7.52
CA THR A 53 8.11 -4.35 -8.38
C THR A 53 8.25 -3.04 -7.61
N HIS A 54 8.68 -1.99 -8.31
CA HIS A 54 8.60 -0.63 -7.78
C HIS A 54 7.14 -0.24 -7.54
N LEU A 55 6.88 0.46 -6.45
CA LEU A 55 5.54 0.91 -6.05
C LEU A 55 5.47 2.45 -6.00
N LEU A 56 4.33 2.98 -6.43
CA LEU A 56 3.92 4.36 -6.23
C LEU A 56 2.87 4.33 -5.11
N ALA A 57 3.18 4.92 -3.96
CA ALA A 57 2.33 4.92 -2.77
C ALA A 57 1.61 6.26 -2.62
N GLU A 58 0.28 6.22 -2.65
CA GLU A 58 -0.60 7.31 -2.28
C GLU A 58 -1.05 7.09 -0.84
N THR A 59 -0.68 8.03 0.02
CA THR A 59 -1.11 8.05 1.42
C THR A 59 -1.22 9.50 1.87
N TRP A 60 -1.91 9.73 2.98
CA TRP A 60 -2.04 11.08 3.52
C TRP A 60 -0.67 11.66 3.92
N GLN A 61 -0.15 12.58 3.11
CA GLN A 61 1.18 13.17 3.28
C GLN A 61 1.07 14.53 3.97
N ARG A 62 1.01 14.51 5.31
CA ARG A 62 1.10 15.73 6.10
C ARG A 62 2.54 16.22 6.10
N LYS A 63 2.77 17.46 5.67
CA LYS A 63 4.11 18.09 5.61
C LYS A 63 4.91 17.82 6.90
N ARG A 64 6.17 17.41 6.72
CA ARG A 64 7.15 17.08 7.77
C ARG A 64 6.82 15.83 8.60
N GLN A 65 5.85 15.03 8.18
CA GLN A 65 5.48 13.77 8.85
C GLN A 65 5.60 12.56 7.90
N GLU A 66 5.83 12.79 6.62
CA GLU A 66 6.01 11.76 5.60
C GLU A 66 7.41 11.15 5.63
N LEU A 67 7.50 9.84 5.37
CA LEU A 67 8.78 9.23 4.99
C LEU A 67 9.12 9.65 3.56
N PRO A 68 10.39 9.95 3.22
CA PRO A 68 10.78 10.25 1.84
C PRO A 68 10.60 9.03 0.93
N SER A 69 10.53 9.24 -0.38
CA SER A 69 10.69 8.15 -1.35
C SER A 69 11.95 7.34 -1.04
N ASN A 70 11.86 6.01 -1.13
CA ASN A 70 12.92 5.10 -0.72
C ASN A 70 13.44 4.30 -1.93
N CYS A 71 14.73 4.48 -2.23
CA CYS A 71 15.46 3.75 -3.26
C CYS A 71 16.68 2.99 -2.70
N SER A 72 16.72 2.69 -1.39
CA SER A 72 17.84 1.97 -0.78
C SER A 72 17.76 0.44 -0.92
N LEU A 73 16.60 -0.09 -1.31
CA LEU A 73 16.33 -1.51 -1.51
C LEU A 73 16.08 -1.82 -3.00
N PRO A 74 16.22 -3.09 -3.47
CA PRO A 74 16.10 -3.43 -4.89
C PRO A 74 14.79 -2.97 -5.57
N TYR A 75 13.67 -3.04 -4.85
CA TYR A 75 12.38 -2.54 -5.34
C TYR A 75 11.98 -1.25 -4.61
N HIS A 76 12.20 -0.12 -5.28
CA HIS A 76 11.92 1.23 -4.76
C HIS A 76 10.43 1.51 -4.49
N VAL A 77 10.20 2.43 -3.55
CA VAL A 77 8.87 2.98 -3.25
C VAL A 77 8.91 4.50 -3.38
N TYR A 78 8.03 5.03 -4.21
CA TYR A 78 7.91 6.47 -4.47
C TYR A 78 6.61 7.02 -3.88
N ASN A 79 6.67 8.22 -3.31
CA ASN A 79 5.51 8.94 -2.81
C ASN A 79 4.76 9.62 -3.96
N VAL A 80 3.49 9.28 -4.17
CA VAL A 80 2.60 10.09 -5.02
C VAL A 80 2.39 11.43 -4.31
N LYS A 81 2.45 12.54 -5.06
CA LYS A 81 2.32 13.91 -4.53
C LYS A 81 1.09 14.63 -5.06
N ALA A 82 0.60 14.20 -6.23
CA ALA A 82 -0.60 14.73 -6.84
C ALA A 82 -1.37 13.64 -7.60
N ILE A 83 -2.69 13.73 -7.51
CA ILE A 83 -3.64 12.82 -8.13
C ILE A 83 -4.47 13.61 -9.15
N LYS A 84 -4.73 13.00 -10.31
CA LYS A 84 -5.65 13.53 -11.33
C LYS A 84 -6.75 12.52 -11.63
N ILE A 85 -7.98 12.90 -11.34
CA ILE A 85 -9.16 12.13 -11.74
C ILE A 85 -9.59 12.59 -13.14
N SER A 86 -9.89 11.64 -14.04
CA SER A 86 -10.31 11.97 -15.40
C SER A 86 -11.58 12.82 -15.39
N GLY A 87 -11.59 13.91 -16.17
CA GLY A 87 -12.71 14.86 -16.20
C GLY A 87 -12.81 15.79 -14.99
N GLN A 88 -11.86 15.75 -14.06
CA GLN A 88 -11.83 16.59 -12.87
C GLN A 88 -10.48 17.31 -12.70
N SER A 89 -10.46 18.31 -11.82
CA SER A 89 -9.23 18.96 -11.38
C SER A 89 -8.34 17.98 -10.62
N TYR A 90 -7.03 18.25 -10.62
CA TYR A 90 -6.09 17.50 -9.80
C TYR A 90 -6.09 18.02 -8.36
N PHE A 91 -5.66 17.19 -7.41
CA PHE A 91 -5.46 17.58 -6.02
C PHE A 91 -4.16 16.99 -5.47
N SER A 92 -3.67 17.55 -4.37
CA SER A 92 -2.46 17.06 -3.71
C SER A 92 -2.79 15.89 -2.79
N SER A 93 -1.86 14.93 -2.67
CA SER A 93 -1.91 13.84 -1.67
C SER A 93 -2.00 14.34 -0.22
N TYR A 94 -1.72 15.63 0.03
CA TYR A 94 -2.00 16.28 1.32
C TYR A 94 -3.50 16.31 1.68
N GLN A 95 -4.37 16.31 0.66
CA GLN A 95 -5.82 16.39 0.79
C GLN A 95 -6.51 15.02 0.72
N ASP A 96 -5.76 13.94 0.52
CA ASP A 96 -6.30 12.60 0.39
C ASP A 96 -6.01 11.76 1.64
N HIS A 97 -7.04 11.08 2.15
CA HIS A 97 -6.93 10.11 3.24
C HIS A 97 -6.81 8.67 2.73
N ALA A 98 -6.95 8.46 1.42
CA ALA A 98 -6.81 7.16 0.78
C ALA A 98 -5.41 6.60 1.01
N LYS A 99 -5.33 5.26 1.01
CA LYS A 99 -4.11 4.52 1.28
C LYS A 99 -4.04 3.37 0.30
N TRP A 100 -3.25 3.59 -0.73
CA TRP A 100 -3.07 2.61 -1.78
C TRP A 100 -1.68 2.72 -2.38
N CYS A 101 -1.25 1.66 -3.03
CA CYS A 101 -0.10 1.73 -3.91
C CYS A 101 -0.36 0.98 -5.21
N VAL A 102 0.32 1.42 -6.26
CA VAL A 102 0.24 0.80 -7.58
C VAL A 102 1.65 0.58 -8.10
N SER A 103 1.85 -0.50 -8.83
CA SER A 103 3.15 -0.73 -9.46
C SER A 103 3.46 0.32 -10.52
N GLN A 104 4.75 0.66 -10.68
CA GLN A 104 5.18 1.62 -11.68
C GLN A 104 4.84 1.17 -13.11
N LYS A 105 4.64 2.12 -14.04
CA LYS A 105 4.40 1.82 -15.46
C LYS A 105 5.49 0.91 -16.03
N ARG A 106 5.13 0.12 -17.05
CA ARG A 106 6.01 -0.80 -17.80
C ARG A 106 6.58 -1.99 -17.02
N THR A 107 6.17 -2.20 -15.77
CA THR A 107 6.41 -3.46 -15.05
C THR A 107 5.57 -4.62 -15.61
N LYS A 108 6.12 -5.84 -15.55
CA LYS A 108 5.37 -7.08 -15.79
C LYS A 108 4.46 -7.42 -14.61
N ASN A 109 4.88 -7.08 -13.39
CA ASN A 109 4.18 -7.37 -12.15
C ASN A 109 3.24 -6.20 -11.80
N ARG A 110 2.07 -6.16 -12.42
CA ARG A 110 1.09 -5.09 -12.25
C ARG A 110 0.22 -5.35 -11.02
N TRP A 111 0.52 -4.67 -9.93
CA TRP A 111 -0.23 -4.74 -8.69
C TRP A 111 -0.92 -3.42 -8.38
N THR A 112 -2.09 -3.54 -7.75
CA THR A 112 -2.72 -2.47 -6.99
C THR A 112 -3.01 -3.00 -5.60
N CYS A 113 -2.64 -2.25 -4.57
CA CYS A 113 -2.91 -2.58 -3.19
C CYS A 113 -3.66 -1.44 -2.51
N ILE A 114 -4.65 -1.75 -1.67
CA ILE A 114 -5.45 -0.80 -0.91
C ILE A 114 -5.46 -1.27 0.55
N GLY A 115 -5.35 -0.35 1.51
CA GLY A 115 -5.17 -0.75 2.90
C GLY A 115 -5.28 0.36 3.93
N ASP A 116 -4.64 0.13 5.08
CA ASP A 116 -5.00 0.79 6.33
C ASP A 116 -4.00 1.86 6.80
N LEU A 117 -2.75 1.79 6.32
CA LEU A 117 -1.62 2.54 6.86
C LEU A 117 -1.15 3.68 5.95
N ASN A 118 -0.92 4.87 6.53
CA ASN A 118 -0.20 5.92 5.84
C ASN A 118 1.31 5.64 5.85
N ARG A 119 2.08 6.29 4.96
CA ARG A 119 3.54 6.14 4.91
C ARG A 119 4.23 7.22 5.77
N THR A 120 4.13 7.07 7.09
CA THR A 120 4.72 7.98 8.08
C THR A 120 5.39 7.22 9.23
N PRO A 121 6.42 7.79 9.91
CA PRO A 121 7.05 7.13 11.07
C PRO A 121 6.07 6.76 12.18
N TYR A 122 5.03 7.58 12.38
CA TYR A 122 4.01 7.35 13.40
C TYR A 122 3.12 6.12 13.14
N GLN A 123 3.10 5.59 11.91
CA GLN A 123 2.36 4.38 11.55
C GLN A 123 3.18 3.10 11.77
N ALA A 124 4.47 3.22 12.14
CA ALA A 124 5.32 2.08 12.51
C ALA A 124 4.70 1.28 13.67
N PHE A 125 4.14 1.97 14.66
CA PHE A 125 3.54 1.37 15.86
C PHE A 125 2.06 1.01 15.71
N ARG A 126 1.55 0.94 14.48
CA ARG A 126 0.15 0.58 14.21
C ARG A 126 0.08 -0.73 13.45
N SER A 127 -0.78 -1.61 13.92
CA SER A 127 -1.25 -2.77 13.17
C SER A 127 -2.08 -2.31 11.97
N GLY A 128 -2.05 -3.09 10.90
CA GLY A 128 -2.80 -2.82 9.67
C GLY A 128 -2.30 -3.65 8.50
N GLY A 129 -2.98 -3.53 7.37
CA GLY A 129 -2.66 -4.34 6.21
C GLY A 129 -3.02 -3.72 4.88
N PHE A 130 -2.77 -4.47 3.82
CA PHE A 130 -3.09 -4.15 2.45
C PHE A 130 -3.59 -5.39 1.71
N ILE A 131 -4.68 -5.22 0.96
CA ILE A 131 -5.16 -6.21 -0.01
C ILE A 131 -4.64 -5.81 -1.38
N CYS A 132 -3.91 -6.70 -2.02
CA CYS A 132 -3.27 -6.52 -3.31
C CYS A 132 -3.91 -7.41 -4.38
N THR A 133 -4.08 -6.87 -5.58
CA THR A 133 -4.64 -7.57 -6.75
C THR A 133 -3.82 -7.31 -8.00
N GLN A 134 -3.80 -8.29 -8.92
CA GLN A 134 -3.26 -8.14 -10.27
C GLN A 134 -4.35 -7.87 -11.33
N ASN A 135 -5.57 -7.55 -10.90
CA ASN A 135 -6.65 -7.23 -11.83
C ASN A 135 -6.25 -6.04 -12.72
N GLN A 136 -6.19 -6.27 -14.04
CA GLN A 136 -5.66 -5.28 -14.98
C GLN A 136 -6.53 -4.02 -15.08
N HIS A 137 -7.83 -4.14 -14.88
CA HIS A 137 -8.75 -2.99 -14.92
C HIS A 137 -8.51 -2.08 -13.71
N ILE A 138 -8.38 -2.67 -12.51
CA ILE A 138 -8.06 -1.95 -11.29
C ILE A 138 -6.68 -1.29 -11.42
N TYR A 139 -5.67 -2.03 -11.89
CA TYR A 139 -4.34 -1.48 -12.12
C TYR A 139 -4.38 -0.27 -13.06
N ARG A 140 -5.06 -0.37 -14.22
CA ARG A 140 -5.16 0.74 -15.17
C ARG A 140 -5.85 1.96 -14.55
N ALA A 141 -6.91 1.75 -13.78
CA ALA A 141 -7.62 2.83 -13.10
C ALA A 141 -6.71 3.57 -12.11
N PHE A 142 -6.09 2.85 -11.17
CA PHE A 142 -5.21 3.45 -10.15
C PHE A 142 -3.93 4.03 -10.73
N GLN A 143 -3.35 3.37 -11.75
CA GLN A 143 -2.21 3.93 -12.47
C GLN A 143 -2.59 5.27 -13.13
N GLY A 144 -3.78 5.34 -13.76
CA GLY A 144 -4.27 6.56 -14.40
C GLY A 144 -4.48 7.74 -13.46
N LEU A 145 -4.64 7.49 -12.15
CA LEU A 145 -4.79 8.53 -11.14
C LEU A 145 -3.47 9.25 -10.82
N VAL A 146 -2.32 8.60 -11.00
CA VAL A 146 -1.02 9.19 -10.63
C VAL A 146 -0.66 10.32 -11.59
N LEU A 147 -0.72 11.57 -11.11
CA LEU A 147 -0.27 12.74 -11.87
C LEU A 147 1.22 12.99 -11.67
N TYR A 148 1.67 13.02 -10.41
CA TYR A 148 3.05 13.29 -10.05
C TYR A 148 3.46 12.48 -8.82
N TYR A 149 4.69 11.96 -8.82
CA TYR A 149 5.31 11.31 -7.68
C TYR A 149 6.74 11.84 -7.50
N GLU A 150 7.18 11.87 -6.26
CA GLU A 150 8.51 12.33 -5.84
C GLU A 150 9.54 11.23 -6.11
N HIS A 151 10.60 11.56 -6.87
CA HIS A 151 11.75 10.68 -7.06
C HIS A 151 12.61 10.62 -5.80
N CYS A 152 13.49 9.62 -5.72
CA CYS A 152 14.56 9.65 -4.73
C CYS A 152 15.62 10.67 -5.14
N ASN A 153 16.27 11.27 -4.14
CA ASN A 153 17.44 12.12 -4.35
C ASN A 153 18.68 11.29 -4.70
#